data_AF-A0A1Q4ZKG8-F1
#
_entry.id   AF-A0A1Q4ZKG8-F1
#
_cell.length_a   1.000
_cell.length_b   1.000
_cell.length_c   1.000
_cell.angle_alpha   90.00
_cell.angle_beta   90.00
_cell.angle_gamma   90.00
#
_symmetry.space_group_name_H-M   'P 1'
#
loop_
_entity.id
_entity.type
_entity.pdbx_description
1 polymer ?
#
loop_
_entity_poly.entity_id
_entity_poly.type
_entity_poly.pdbx_seq_one_letter_code
_entity_poly.pdbx_strand_id
1 'polypeptide(L)'
;MSPHHLHALAAAWSLRAARERLAELAREEAARNVWAEQLPAAPILRAPTYGSRHATGSHADPVSATLTTEEPPARNITWRTRQETAHHRLDGIARMFGIPQTGGLARIRDAIPQMLPGTARLMAKHLQDEDALIRSRDWLDLPPDREPLPGIACPACDHRTLYVQQAGPQEAWTVVCARTDNPCLCVGQGCPCGMDGAVEGVAHIWLRHVVLGAVAGAAPTQPTEGTAA
;
A
#
# COMPACT_ATOMS: atom_id res chain seq x y z
N MET A 1 19.83 -0.29 14.03
CA MET A 1 19.10 -0.65 12.79
C MET A 1 19.40 0.44 11.76
N SER A 2 19.79 0.10 10.53
CA SER A 2 20.24 1.13 9.56
C SER A 2 19.08 1.77 8.77
N PRO A 3 19.31 2.87 8.04
CA PRO A 3 18.28 3.56 7.27
C PRO A 3 17.64 2.66 6.20
N HIS A 4 18.41 1.73 5.62
CA HIS A 4 17.89 0.74 4.66
C HIS A 4 16.84 -0.19 5.27
N HIS A 5 17.01 -0.57 6.54
CA HIS A 5 16.04 -1.40 7.24
C HIS A 5 14.75 -0.62 7.52
N LEU A 6 14.87 0.67 7.88
CA LEU A 6 13.70 1.53 8.08
C LEU A 6 12.91 1.70 6.78
N HIS A 7 13.59 1.96 5.66
CA HIS A 7 12.93 2.05 4.34
C HIS A 7 12.25 0.74 3.96
N ALA A 8 12.89 -0.40 4.22
CA ALA A 8 12.31 -1.71 3.93
C ALA A 8 11.07 -2.00 4.80
N LEU A 9 11.13 -1.70 6.11
CA LEU A 9 10.00 -1.89 7.02
C LEU A 9 8.83 -0.97 6.67
N ALA A 10 9.10 0.31 6.40
CA ALA A 10 8.09 1.27 5.97
C ALA A 10 7.40 0.83 4.67
N ALA A 11 8.18 0.36 3.69
CA ALA A 11 7.64 -0.19 2.45
C ALA A 11 6.81 -1.47 2.68
N ALA A 12 7.26 -2.37 3.56
CA ALA A 12 6.51 -3.57 3.91
C ALA A 12 5.15 -3.25 4.55
N TRP A 13 5.10 -2.28 5.45
CA TRP A 13 3.85 -1.84 6.05
C TRP A 13 2.93 -1.13 5.05
N SER A 14 3.47 -0.23 4.21
CA SER A 14 2.69 0.45 3.16
C SER A 14 2.07 -0.54 2.18
N LEU A 15 2.87 -1.52 1.74
CA LEU A 15 2.43 -2.59 0.86
C LEU A 15 1.33 -3.45 1.52
N ARG A 16 1.44 -3.71 2.83
CA ARG A 16 0.40 -4.44 3.56
C ARG A 16 -0.94 -3.70 3.48
N ALA A 17 -0.95 -2.40 3.77
CA ALA A 17 -2.16 -1.59 3.73
C ALA A 17 -2.79 -1.59 2.32
N ALA A 18 -1.98 -1.42 1.27
CA ALA A 18 -2.45 -1.45 -0.11
C ALA A 18 -3.06 -2.82 -0.48
N ARG A 19 -2.43 -3.92 -0.04
CA ARG A 19 -2.93 -5.29 -0.27
C ARG A 19 -4.19 -5.61 0.51
N GLU A 20 -4.34 -5.08 1.73
CA GLU A 20 -5.55 -5.22 2.53
C GLU A 20 -6.75 -4.58 1.80
N ARG A 21 -6.56 -3.38 1.23
CA ARG A 21 -7.56 -2.72 0.39
C ARG A 21 -7.88 -3.51 -0.89
N LEU A 22 -6.86 -4.04 -1.57
CA LEU A 22 -7.07 -4.89 -2.75
C LEU A 22 -7.87 -6.16 -2.40
N ALA A 23 -7.57 -6.79 -1.27
CA ALA A 23 -8.29 -7.98 -0.80
C ALA A 23 -9.74 -7.66 -0.41
N GLU A 24 -10.01 -6.48 0.12
CA GLU A 24 -11.37 -6.01 0.39
C GLU A 24 -12.18 -5.87 -0.89
N LEU A 25 -11.65 -5.20 -1.91
CA LEU A 25 -12.31 -5.06 -3.21
C LEU A 25 -12.59 -6.42 -3.88
N ALA A 26 -11.66 -7.36 -3.77
CA ALA A 26 -11.85 -8.73 -4.28
C ALA A 26 -12.97 -9.48 -3.53
N ARG A 27 -13.11 -9.27 -2.21
CA ARG A 27 -14.23 -9.83 -1.43
C ARG A 27 -15.56 -9.18 -1.79
N GLU A 28 -15.60 -7.86 -1.95
CA GLU A 28 -16.80 -7.13 -2.36
C GLU A 28 -17.28 -7.57 -3.76
N GLU A 29 -16.35 -7.74 -4.71
CA GLU A 29 -16.65 -8.27 -6.05
C GLU A 29 -17.22 -9.68 -5.98
N ALA A 30 -16.60 -10.57 -5.19
CA ALA A 30 -17.10 -11.92 -5.00
C ALA A 30 -18.52 -11.94 -4.39
N ALA A 31 -18.78 -11.09 -3.39
CA ALA A 31 -20.10 -10.98 -2.78
C ALA A 31 -21.17 -10.48 -3.78
N ARG A 32 -20.83 -9.47 -4.61
CA ARG A 32 -21.72 -8.98 -5.68
C ARG A 32 -22.04 -10.07 -6.70
N ASN A 33 -21.05 -10.87 -7.10
CA ASN A 33 -21.26 -11.95 -8.07
C ASN A 33 -22.18 -13.04 -7.52
N VAL A 34 -22.02 -13.44 -6.25
CA VAL A 34 -22.92 -14.41 -5.60
C VAL A 34 -24.37 -13.90 -5.57
N TRP A 35 -24.59 -12.62 -5.25
CA TRP A 35 -25.93 -12.03 -5.28
C TRP A 35 -26.50 -11.94 -6.70
N ALA A 36 -25.67 -11.57 -7.68
CA ALA A 36 -26.04 -11.51 -9.08
C ALA A 36 -26.39 -12.89 -9.66
N GLU A 37 -25.78 -13.97 -9.18
CA GLU A 37 -26.13 -15.35 -9.54
C GLU A 37 -27.44 -15.82 -8.88
N GLN A 38 -27.76 -15.32 -7.67
CA GLN A 38 -28.99 -15.68 -6.94
C GLN A 38 -30.24 -14.94 -7.46
N LEU A 39 -30.11 -13.72 -7.97
CA LEU A 39 -31.21 -12.93 -8.55
C LEU A 39 -31.93 -13.62 -9.75
N PRO A 40 -31.23 -14.20 -10.74
CA PRO A 40 -31.85 -14.95 -11.83
C PRO A 40 -32.28 -16.37 -11.42
N ALA A 41 -32.12 -16.81 -10.17
CA ALA A 41 -32.75 -18.03 -9.64
C ALA A 41 -34.22 -17.80 -9.19
N ALA A 42 -34.68 -16.54 -9.18
CA ALA A 42 -36.07 -16.16 -8.88
C ALA A 42 -37.15 -16.41 -9.97
N PRO A 43 -36.89 -16.76 -11.25
CA PRO A 43 -37.96 -17.01 -12.22
C PRO A 43 -38.69 -18.35 -12.03
N ILE A 44 -38.26 -19.21 -11.09
CA ILE A 44 -38.93 -20.49 -10.80
C ILE A 44 -40.23 -20.29 -9.97
N LEU A 45 -40.52 -19.08 -9.50
CA LEU A 45 -41.79 -18.74 -8.84
C LEU A 45 -42.81 -18.06 -9.79
N ARG A 46 -42.74 -18.32 -11.11
CA ARG A 46 -43.89 -18.02 -11.97
C ARG A 46 -44.97 -19.07 -11.72
N ALA A 47 -46.12 -18.63 -11.21
CA ALA A 47 -47.32 -19.47 -11.19
C ALA A 47 -47.56 -20.07 -12.59
N PRO A 48 -47.92 -21.36 -12.71
CA PRO A 48 -48.24 -21.95 -13.99
C PRO A 48 -49.40 -21.18 -14.61
N THR A 49 -49.13 -20.44 -15.68
CA THR A 49 -50.16 -19.87 -16.54
C THR A 49 -50.88 -21.02 -17.22
N TYR A 50 -52.01 -21.45 -16.66
CA TYR A 50 -52.97 -22.29 -17.36
C TYR A 50 -53.56 -21.47 -18.51
N GLY A 51 -53.12 -21.75 -19.73
CA GLY A 51 -53.58 -21.07 -20.93
C GLY A 51 -55.06 -21.34 -21.22
N SER A 52 -55.83 -20.29 -21.46
CA SER A 52 -57.09 -20.38 -22.20
C SER A 52 -56.79 -20.32 -23.69
N ARG A 53 -57.15 -21.39 -24.42
CA ARG A 53 -57.14 -21.44 -25.89
C ARG A 53 -58.12 -20.41 -26.44
N HIS A 54 -57.73 -19.68 -27.50
CA HIS A 54 -58.46 -19.33 -28.74
C HIS A 54 -57.43 -18.59 -29.64
N ALA A 55 -56.82 -19.22 -30.63
CA ALA A 55 -57.28 -19.49 -32.00
C ALA A 55 -56.73 -18.48 -33.03
N THR A 56 -56.07 -19.06 -34.04
CA THR A 56 -55.97 -18.67 -35.47
C THR A 56 -55.16 -17.43 -35.90
N GLY A 57 -54.01 -17.72 -36.54
CA GLY A 57 -53.71 -17.23 -37.90
C GLY A 57 -52.80 -16.00 -38.01
N SER A 58 -51.54 -16.23 -38.35
CA SER A 58 -50.78 -15.52 -39.42
C SER A 58 -49.28 -15.64 -39.15
N HIS A 59 -48.52 -15.95 -40.19
CA HIS A 59 -47.07 -16.15 -40.20
C HIS A 59 -46.33 -14.92 -39.62
N ALA A 60 -45.86 -15.04 -38.39
CA ALA A 60 -44.79 -14.20 -37.86
C ALA A 60 -43.48 -14.99 -37.99
N ASP A 61 -42.70 -14.66 -39.02
CA ASP A 61 -41.32 -15.11 -39.13
C ASP A 61 -40.56 -14.73 -37.84
N PRO A 62 -39.91 -15.67 -37.13
CA PRO A 62 -39.07 -15.32 -36.01
C PRO A 62 -37.71 -14.88 -36.54
N VAL A 63 -37.62 -13.69 -37.11
CA VAL A 63 -36.32 -12.99 -37.16
C VAL A 63 -36.16 -12.29 -35.83
N SER A 64 -35.82 -13.07 -34.79
CA SER A 64 -35.17 -12.52 -33.62
C SER A 64 -33.78 -12.06 -34.07
N ALA A 65 -33.73 -10.87 -34.67
CA ALA A 65 -32.50 -10.10 -34.79
C ALA A 65 -32.11 -9.65 -33.38
N THR A 66 -31.61 -10.58 -32.58
CA THR A 66 -30.64 -10.24 -31.55
C THR A 66 -29.41 -9.77 -32.30
N LEU A 67 -29.40 -8.46 -32.62
CA LEU A 67 -28.18 -7.69 -32.75
C LEU A 67 -27.44 -7.82 -31.42
N THR A 68 -26.71 -8.92 -31.26
CA THR A 68 -25.62 -8.97 -30.30
C THR A 68 -24.58 -8.01 -30.86
N THR A 69 -24.67 -6.76 -30.44
CA THR A 69 -23.48 -5.92 -30.35
C THR A 69 -22.57 -6.64 -29.36
N GLU A 70 -21.84 -7.64 -29.84
CA GLU A 70 -20.68 -8.17 -29.14
C GLU A 70 -19.63 -7.05 -29.21
N GLU A 71 -19.83 -6.07 -28.34
CA GLU A 71 -18.74 -5.29 -27.82
C GLU A 71 -17.70 -6.32 -27.36
N PRO A 72 -16.47 -6.33 -27.92
CA PRO A 72 -15.47 -7.29 -27.49
C PRO A 72 -15.36 -7.16 -25.97
N PRO A 73 -15.42 -8.26 -25.20
CA PRO A 73 -15.46 -8.17 -23.76
C PRO A 73 -14.23 -7.35 -23.33
N ALA A 74 -14.49 -6.20 -22.71
CA ALA A 74 -13.45 -5.44 -22.05
C ALA A 74 -12.66 -6.46 -21.23
N ARG A 75 -11.34 -6.50 -21.41
CA ARG A 75 -10.46 -7.33 -20.57
C ARG A 75 -10.50 -6.73 -19.16
N ASN A 76 -11.61 -6.92 -18.46
CA ASN A 76 -11.85 -6.52 -17.10
C ASN A 76 -11.09 -7.52 -16.25
N ILE A 77 -9.80 -7.28 -16.04
CA ILE A 77 -9.03 -8.02 -15.06
C ILE A 77 -9.73 -7.81 -13.72
N THR A 78 -10.32 -8.89 -13.19
CA THR A 78 -11.05 -8.86 -11.92
C THR A 78 -10.14 -8.48 -10.77
N TRP A 79 -10.70 -7.99 -9.66
CA TRP A 79 -9.93 -7.69 -8.46
C TRP A 79 -9.24 -8.94 -7.91
N ARG A 80 -9.89 -10.11 -8.05
CA ARG A 80 -9.28 -11.41 -7.72
C ARG A 80 -8.01 -11.66 -8.53
N THR A 81 -8.04 -11.48 -9.85
CA THR A 81 -6.86 -11.68 -10.71
C THR A 81 -5.72 -10.71 -10.33
N ARG A 82 -6.03 -9.46 -9.99
CA ARG A 82 -5.05 -8.48 -9.49
C ARG A 82 -4.45 -8.93 -8.15
N GLN A 83 -5.28 -9.44 -7.24
CA GLN A 83 -4.85 -9.96 -5.95
C GLN A 83 -3.92 -11.18 -6.08
N GLU A 84 -4.26 -12.13 -6.96
CA GLU A 84 -3.43 -13.30 -7.28
C GLU A 84 -2.09 -12.89 -7.89
N THR A 85 -2.12 -11.95 -8.84
CA THR A 85 -0.91 -11.38 -9.45
C THR A 85 0.00 -10.76 -8.39
N ALA A 86 -0.56 -9.92 -7.50
CA ALA A 86 0.21 -9.34 -6.40
C ALA A 86 0.76 -10.41 -5.44
N HIS A 87 0.04 -11.50 -5.21
CA HIS A 87 0.53 -12.61 -4.39
C HIS A 87 1.73 -13.31 -5.04
N HIS A 88 1.63 -13.68 -6.32
CA HIS A 88 2.73 -14.34 -7.04
C HIS A 88 3.98 -13.48 -7.17
N ARG A 89 3.82 -12.16 -7.34
CA ARG A 89 4.97 -11.23 -7.36
C ARG A 89 5.68 -11.20 -6.02
N LEU A 90 4.92 -11.18 -4.92
CA LEU A 90 5.47 -11.22 -3.57
C LEU A 90 6.19 -12.55 -3.27
N ASP A 91 5.63 -13.66 -3.73
CA ASP A 91 6.26 -14.98 -3.65
C ASP A 91 7.59 -15.04 -4.41
N GLY A 92 7.64 -14.39 -5.57
CA GLY A 92 8.87 -14.19 -6.34
C GLY A 92 9.93 -13.40 -5.57
N ILE A 93 9.52 -12.31 -4.90
CA ILE A 93 10.41 -11.53 -4.02
C ILE A 93 10.90 -12.39 -2.86
N ALA A 94 10.01 -13.06 -2.13
CA ALA A 94 10.40 -13.93 -1.01
C ALA A 94 11.44 -14.98 -1.44
N ARG A 95 11.23 -15.61 -2.60
CA ARG A 95 12.15 -16.59 -3.19
C ARG A 95 13.51 -16.00 -3.53
N MET A 96 13.55 -14.78 -4.10
CA MET A 96 14.79 -14.09 -4.43
C MET A 96 15.69 -13.89 -3.21
N PHE A 97 15.08 -13.66 -2.04
CA PHE A 97 15.80 -13.42 -0.79
C PHE A 97 15.92 -14.66 0.12
N GLY A 98 15.55 -15.86 -0.39
CA GLY A 98 15.64 -17.10 0.38
C GLY A 98 14.66 -17.19 1.56
N ILE A 99 13.59 -16.41 1.54
CA ILE A 99 12.57 -16.38 2.59
C ILE A 99 11.52 -17.46 2.28
N PRO A 100 11.14 -18.32 3.25
CA PRO A 100 10.07 -19.28 3.04
C PRO A 100 8.78 -18.58 2.62
N GLN A 101 8.14 -19.07 1.55
CA GLN A 101 6.94 -18.43 0.99
C GLN A 101 5.69 -18.60 1.88
N THR A 102 5.71 -19.58 2.79
CA THR A 102 4.65 -19.77 3.78
C THR A 102 4.62 -18.64 4.79
N GLY A 103 3.59 -17.79 4.72
CA GLY A 103 3.40 -16.62 5.60
C GLY A 103 3.51 -15.26 4.91
N GLY A 104 3.82 -15.23 3.61
CA GLY A 104 3.71 -14.05 2.75
C GLY A 104 4.44 -12.80 3.27
N LEU A 105 3.77 -11.64 3.21
CA LEU A 105 4.38 -10.35 3.56
C LEU A 105 4.82 -10.26 5.02
N ALA A 106 4.12 -10.93 5.94
CA ALA A 106 4.48 -10.93 7.36
C ALA A 106 5.87 -11.54 7.57
N ARG A 107 6.16 -12.68 6.93
CA ARG A 107 7.49 -13.31 6.97
C ARG A 107 8.58 -12.42 6.39
N ILE A 108 8.31 -11.76 5.26
CA ILE A 108 9.25 -10.82 4.66
C ILE A 108 9.56 -9.71 5.66
N ARG A 109 8.53 -9.08 6.24
CA ARG A 109 8.67 -8.03 7.23
C ARG A 109 9.49 -8.47 8.44
N ASP A 110 9.21 -9.66 8.97
CA ASP A 110 9.88 -10.19 10.16
C ASP A 110 11.35 -10.57 9.87
N ALA A 111 11.71 -10.86 8.62
CA ALA A 111 13.07 -11.13 8.20
C ALA A 111 13.93 -9.86 8.00
N ILE A 112 13.30 -8.71 7.68
CA ILE A 112 14.02 -7.47 7.35
C ILE A 112 15.06 -7.08 8.42
N PRO A 113 14.77 -7.08 9.74
CA PRO A 113 15.73 -6.65 10.76
C PRO A 113 17.02 -7.50 10.82
N GLN A 114 16.98 -8.74 10.30
CA GLN A 114 18.11 -9.67 10.29
C GLN A 114 18.93 -9.62 9.00
N MET A 115 18.52 -8.79 8.03
CA MET A 115 19.22 -8.68 6.75
C MET A 115 20.50 -7.85 6.87
N LEU A 116 21.43 -8.09 5.95
CA LEU A 116 22.53 -7.14 5.75
C LEU A 116 21.98 -5.82 5.18
N PRO A 117 22.58 -4.65 5.49
CA PRO A 117 22.08 -3.36 5.01
C PRO A 117 21.91 -3.28 3.49
N GLY A 118 22.83 -3.86 2.72
CA GLY A 118 22.74 -3.90 1.26
C GLY A 118 21.57 -4.73 0.76
N THR A 119 21.28 -5.85 1.42
CA THR A 119 20.11 -6.71 1.15
C THR A 119 18.81 -5.99 1.54
N ALA A 120 18.77 -5.33 2.69
CA ALA A 120 17.63 -4.52 3.11
C ALA A 120 17.34 -3.39 2.11
N ARG A 121 18.37 -2.77 1.50
CA ARG A 121 18.20 -1.77 0.44
C ARG A 121 17.51 -2.35 -0.80
N LEU A 122 17.93 -3.53 -1.25
CA LEU A 122 17.30 -4.19 -2.40
C LEU A 122 15.86 -4.62 -2.07
N MET A 123 15.64 -5.17 -0.87
CA MET A 123 14.31 -5.51 -0.38
C MET A 123 13.40 -4.27 -0.36
N ALA A 124 13.87 -3.15 0.19
CA ALA A 124 13.12 -1.89 0.21
C ALA A 124 12.69 -1.48 -1.20
N LYS A 125 13.62 -1.54 -2.18
CA LYS A 125 13.31 -1.23 -3.57
C LYS A 125 12.21 -2.12 -4.14
N HIS A 126 12.34 -3.45 -3.99
CA HIS A 126 11.32 -4.37 -4.51
C HIS A 126 9.95 -4.13 -3.87
N LEU A 127 9.90 -3.92 -2.56
CA LEU A 127 8.64 -3.66 -1.86
C LEU A 127 8.01 -2.31 -2.27
N GLN A 128 8.83 -1.28 -2.50
CA GLN A 128 8.38 0.02 -3.00
C GLN A 128 7.85 -0.08 -4.43
N ASP A 129 8.53 -0.81 -5.31
CA ASP A 129 8.10 -1.03 -6.69
C ASP A 129 6.74 -1.77 -6.73
N GLU A 130 6.54 -2.76 -5.86
CA GLU A 130 5.25 -3.46 -5.71
C GLU A 130 4.15 -2.58 -5.12
N ASP A 131 4.45 -1.79 -4.09
CA ASP A 131 3.49 -0.87 -3.49
C ASP A 131 3.04 0.19 -4.50
N ALA A 132 3.99 0.76 -5.26
CA ALA A 132 3.71 1.71 -6.33
C ALA A 132 2.85 1.11 -7.44
N LEU A 133 3.08 -0.15 -7.82
CA LEU A 133 2.25 -0.84 -8.80
C LEU A 133 0.81 -1.00 -8.30
N ILE A 134 0.62 -1.47 -7.06
CA ILE A 134 -0.72 -1.70 -6.50
C ILE A 134 -1.48 -0.38 -6.30
N ARG A 135 -0.79 0.67 -5.85
CA ARG A 135 -1.39 2.00 -5.65
C ARG A 135 -1.58 2.79 -6.94
N SER A 136 -0.97 2.35 -8.05
CA SER A 136 -1.06 3.02 -9.33
C SER A 136 -2.51 3.30 -9.74
N ARG A 137 -2.68 4.33 -10.57
CA ARG A 137 -3.97 4.72 -11.15
C ARG A 137 -4.69 3.57 -11.86
N ASP A 138 -3.92 2.65 -12.45
CA ASP A 138 -4.48 1.52 -13.19
C ASP A 138 -5.06 0.44 -12.27
N TRP A 139 -4.59 0.37 -11.02
CA TRP A 139 -4.98 -0.64 -10.04
C TRP A 139 -5.96 -0.10 -9.00
N LEU A 140 -5.50 0.67 -8.02
CA LEU A 140 -6.33 1.16 -6.92
C LEU A 140 -6.55 2.68 -6.93
N ASP A 141 -5.75 3.43 -7.69
CA ASP A 141 -5.77 4.91 -7.68
C ASP A 141 -5.69 5.49 -6.26
N LEU A 142 -4.74 4.96 -5.46
CA LEU A 142 -4.56 5.37 -4.08
C LEU A 142 -3.38 6.35 -3.95
N PRO A 143 -3.52 7.40 -3.13
CA PRO A 143 -2.37 8.22 -2.79
C PRO A 143 -1.34 7.42 -1.96
N PRO A 144 -0.09 7.91 -1.87
CA PRO A 144 0.89 7.36 -0.95
C PRO A 144 0.38 7.39 0.50
N ASP A 145 0.66 6.34 1.27
CA ASP A 145 0.25 6.22 2.68
C ASP A 145 1.14 7.07 3.60
N ARG A 146 0.95 8.39 3.53
CA ARG A 146 1.68 9.37 4.32
C ARG A 146 0.86 10.64 4.51
N GLU A 147 1.04 11.26 5.66
CA GLU A 147 0.40 12.53 6.02
C GLU A 147 1.46 13.57 6.39
N PRO A 148 1.21 14.87 6.14
CA PRO A 148 2.13 15.91 6.56
C PRO A 148 2.25 15.93 8.10
N LEU A 149 3.48 16.08 8.58
CA LEU A 149 3.81 16.27 9.98
C LEU A 149 4.15 17.76 10.19
N PRO A 150 3.18 18.59 10.60
CA PRO A 150 3.38 20.03 10.72
C PRO A 150 4.29 20.39 11.91
N GLY A 151 4.97 21.53 11.79
CA GLY A 151 5.70 22.14 12.91
C GLY A 151 7.08 21.54 13.19
N ILE A 152 7.56 20.60 12.36
CA ILE A 152 8.89 19.99 12.49
C ILE A 152 9.65 20.17 11.18
N ALA A 153 10.80 20.83 11.24
CA ALA A 153 11.67 21.01 10.09
C ALA A 153 12.65 19.83 9.93
N CYS A 154 13.03 19.55 8.69
CA CYS A 154 14.11 18.61 8.42
C CYS A 154 15.44 19.18 8.97
N PRO A 155 16.13 18.49 9.88
CA PRO A 155 17.37 19.00 10.47
C PRO A 155 18.53 19.14 9.46
N ALA A 156 18.47 18.47 8.31
CA ALA A 156 19.53 18.51 7.29
C ALA A 156 19.29 19.56 6.19
N CYS A 157 18.05 19.88 5.84
CA CYS A 157 17.76 20.83 4.75
C CYS A 157 16.81 21.97 5.14
N ASP A 158 16.42 22.04 6.41
CA ASP A 158 15.50 23.03 7.00
C ASP A 158 14.12 23.11 6.33
N HIS A 159 13.77 22.10 5.51
CA HIS A 159 12.46 22.05 4.89
C HIS A 159 11.39 21.83 5.95
N ARG A 160 10.40 22.73 6.02
CA ARG A 160 9.41 22.81 7.10
C ARG A 160 8.31 21.75 7.06
N THR A 161 8.30 20.93 6.00
CA THR A 161 7.33 19.86 5.82
C THR A 161 8.04 18.53 5.90
N LEU A 162 7.65 17.72 6.89
CA LEU A 162 7.97 16.30 6.94
C LEU A 162 6.70 15.51 6.63
N TYR A 163 6.85 14.26 6.19
CA TYR A 163 5.73 13.33 6.06
C TYR A 163 5.90 12.21 7.08
N VAL A 164 4.83 11.89 7.81
CA VAL A 164 4.75 10.66 8.59
C VAL A 164 4.11 9.56 7.74
N GLN A 165 4.78 8.43 7.64
CA GLN A 165 4.26 7.20 7.07
C GLN A 165 3.55 6.43 8.18
N GLN A 166 2.23 6.33 8.08
CA GLN A 166 1.36 5.80 9.15
C GLN A 166 0.98 4.34 8.91
N ALA A 167 1.57 3.71 7.88
CA ALA A 167 1.35 2.32 7.60
C ALA A 167 1.85 1.45 8.77
N GLY A 168 0.96 0.64 9.34
CA GLY A 168 1.32 -0.28 10.44
C GLY A 168 1.03 0.29 11.84
N PRO A 169 1.49 -0.41 12.88
CA PRO A 169 1.30 0.02 14.26
C PRO A 169 2.20 1.24 14.56
N GLN A 170 1.82 2.03 15.57
CA GLN A 170 2.38 3.36 15.81
C GLN A 170 3.90 3.35 16.06
N GLU A 171 4.41 2.30 16.68
CA GLU A 171 5.84 2.08 16.93
C GLU A 171 6.66 1.90 15.65
N ALA A 172 6.02 1.47 14.56
CA ALA A 172 6.65 1.26 13.26
C ALA A 172 6.54 2.49 12.34
N TRP A 173 5.80 3.53 12.75
CA TRP A 173 5.65 4.73 11.94
C TRP A 173 6.99 5.42 11.73
N THR A 174 7.23 5.79 10.48
CA THR A 174 8.46 6.47 10.06
C THR A 174 8.16 7.88 9.60
N VAL A 175 9.16 8.76 9.65
CA VAL A 175 9.09 10.13 9.18
C VAL A 175 10.11 10.30 8.06
N VAL A 176 9.73 10.95 6.98
CA VAL A 176 10.59 11.26 5.83
C VAL A 176 10.52 12.74 5.47
N CYS A 177 11.56 13.26 4.85
CA CYS A 177 11.56 14.64 4.36
C CYS A 177 10.63 14.81 3.15
N ALA A 178 9.82 15.88 3.12
CA ALA A 178 8.84 16.13 2.06
C ALA A 178 9.42 16.64 0.73
N ARG A 179 10.72 16.94 0.70
CA ARG A 179 11.38 17.51 -0.47
C ARG A 179 11.43 16.50 -1.63
N THR A 180 10.55 16.69 -2.62
CA THR A 180 10.36 15.78 -3.76
C THR A 180 11.17 16.15 -5.00
N ASP A 181 11.51 17.43 -5.15
CA ASP A 181 12.31 17.98 -6.26
C ASP A 181 13.79 17.57 -6.18
N ASN A 182 14.32 17.52 -4.96
CA ASN A 182 15.64 17.01 -4.66
C ASN A 182 15.59 16.28 -3.31
N PRO A 183 15.53 14.94 -3.30
CA PRO A 183 15.39 14.19 -2.06
C PRO A 183 16.52 14.56 -1.11
N CYS A 184 16.17 14.86 0.14
CA CYS A 184 17.16 15.19 1.15
C CYS A 184 17.93 13.91 1.51
N LEU A 185 19.11 13.75 0.91
CA LEU A 185 20.00 12.61 1.10
C LEU A 185 20.94 12.84 2.27
N CYS A 186 21.24 11.76 2.98
CA CYS A 186 22.24 11.74 4.03
C CYS A 186 23.64 11.85 3.43
N VAL A 187 24.51 12.62 4.09
CA VAL A 187 25.94 12.76 3.72
C VAL A 187 26.84 11.83 4.54
N GLY A 188 26.26 10.85 5.23
CA GLY A 188 26.99 9.91 6.09
C GLY A 188 27.30 10.49 7.47
N GLN A 189 28.46 10.11 8.02
CA GLN A 189 28.85 10.49 9.37
C GLN A 189 28.96 12.02 9.52
N GLY A 190 28.37 12.56 10.58
CA GLY A 190 28.31 14.00 10.81
C GLY A 190 27.19 14.73 10.04
N CYS A 191 26.32 14.00 9.33
CA CYS A 191 25.12 14.59 8.77
C CYS A 191 24.24 15.17 9.89
N PRO A 192 23.73 16.41 9.75
CA PRO A 192 22.83 17.02 10.74
C PRO A 192 21.53 16.25 10.98
N CYS A 193 21.24 15.24 10.15
CA CYS A 193 20.05 14.41 10.29
C CYS A 193 19.98 13.59 11.59
N GLY A 194 21.10 13.45 12.32
CA GLY A 194 21.14 12.78 13.62
C GLY A 194 20.73 11.30 13.57
N MET A 195 20.80 10.67 12.39
CA MET A 195 20.33 9.31 12.18
C MET A 195 21.38 8.30 12.59
N ASP A 196 21.00 7.39 13.49
CA ASP A 196 21.84 6.26 13.86
C ASP A 196 22.13 5.37 12.65
N GLY A 197 23.41 5.05 12.46
CA GLY A 197 23.87 4.29 11.30
C GLY A 197 23.70 5.05 9.98
N ALA A 198 23.88 6.38 9.99
CA ALA A 198 23.88 7.24 8.82
C ALA A 198 24.62 6.63 7.62
N VAL A 199 23.95 6.58 6.47
CA VAL A 199 24.50 6.03 5.22
C VAL A 199 24.45 7.11 4.15
N GLU A 200 25.59 7.41 3.56
CA GLU A 200 25.71 8.39 2.48
C GLU A 200 24.82 8.02 1.29
N GLY A 201 24.16 9.03 0.72
CA GLY A 201 23.28 8.90 -0.45
C GLY A 201 21.90 8.32 -0.17
N VAL A 202 21.56 8.00 1.09
CA VAL A 202 20.25 7.46 1.46
C VAL A 202 19.31 8.58 1.90
N ALA A 203 18.08 8.58 1.38
CA ALA A 203 17.06 9.54 1.77
C ALA A 203 16.76 9.45 3.27
N HIS A 204 16.58 10.60 3.92
CA HIS A 204 16.37 10.62 5.35
C HIS A 204 15.05 9.95 5.76
N ILE A 205 15.15 9.06 6.76
CA ILE A 205 14.04 8.35 7.38
C ILE A 205 14.32 8.16 8.87
N TRP A 206 13.33 8.44 9.71
CA TRP A 206 13.44 8.28 11.16
C TRP A 206 12.26 7.52 11.70
N LEU A 207 12.42 6.85 12.84
CA LEU A 207 11.27 6.40 13.62
C LEU A 207 10.55 7.63 14.18
N ARG A 208 9.22 7.66 14.10
CA ARG A 208 8.42 8.82 14.51
C ARG A 208 8.69 9.22 15.97
N HIS A 209 8.82 8.24 16.87
CA HIS A 209 9.06 8.52 18.28
C HIS A 209 10.41 9.22 18.53
N VAL A 210 11.41 9.00 17.68
CA VAL A 210 12.71 9.69 17.76
C VAL A 210 12.56 11.15 17.38
N VAL A 211 11.82 11.43 16.30
CA VAL A 211 11.55 12.80 15.84
C VAL A 211 10.76 13.59 16.88
N LEU A 212 9.73 12.98 17.48
CA LEU A 212 8.94 13.63 18.53
C LEU A 212 9.70 13.75 19.85
N GLY A 213 10.49 12.74 20.21
CA GLY A 213 11.32 12.76 21.41
C GLY A 213 12.42 13.83 21.36
N ALA A 214 13.02 14.07 20.19
CA ALA A 214 13.98 15.16 19.99
C ALA A 214 13.34 16.55 20.21
N VAL A 215 12.07 16.72 19.83
CA VAL A 215 11.31 17.97 20.08
C VAL A 215 10.92 18.10 21.56
N ALA A 216 10.59 17.00 22.24
CA ALA A 216 10.29 17.00 23.67
C ALA A 216 11.54 17.27 24.54
N GLY A 217 12.72 16.82 24.10
CA GLY A 217 14.01 17.10 24.75
C GLY A 217 14.62 18.47 24.42
N ALA A 218 14.09 19.17 23.41
CA ALA A 218 14.47 20.53 23.05
C ALA A 218 13.64 21.61 23.79
N ALA A 219 12.92 21.25 24.85
CA ALA A 219 12.45 22.24 25.81
C ALA A 219 13.70 22.90 26.44
N PRO A 220 13.84 24.23 26.41
CA PRO A 220 15.03 24.87 26.94
C PRO A 220 15.09 24.64 28.44
N THR A 221 15.96 23.74 28.89
CA THR A 221 16.57 23.84 30.21
C THR A 221 17.38 25.13 30.20
N GLN A 222 16.70 26.23 30.56
CA GLN A 222 17.36 27.45 30.97
C GLN A 222 18.37 27.06 32.05
N PRO A 223 19.66 27.38 31.91
CA PRO A 223 20.56 27.31 33.04
C PRO A 223 20.04 28.33 34.06
N THR A 224 19.59 27.86 35.23
CA THR A 224 19.51 28.72 36.40
C THR A 224 20.93 29.07 36.80
N GLU A 225 21.48 30.13 36.20
CA GLU A 225 22.64 30.82 36.73
C GLU A 225 22.28 31.30 38.14
N GLY A 226 23.11 30.88 39.09
CA GLY A 226 22.98 31.26 40.48
C GLY A 226 23.13 32.77 40.64
N THR A 227 22.32 33.34 41.51
CA THR A 227 22.69 34.57 42.21
C THR A 227 23.13 34.16 43.60
N ALA A 228 24.44 34.15 43.80
CA ALA A 228 25.03 34.23 45.13
C ALA A 228 24.88 35.67 45.63
N ALA A 229 24.34 35.81 46.84
CA ALA A 229 24.63 36.91 47.78
C ALA A 229 24.42 36.37 49.19
#